data_AF-A0A519IJB9-F1
#
_entry.id   AF-A0A519IJB9-F1
#
_cell.length_a   1.000
_cell.length_b   1.000
_cell.length_c   1.000
_cell.angle_alpha   90.00
_cell.angle_beta   90.00
_cell.angle_gamma   90.00
#
_symmetry.space_group_name_H-M   'P 1'
#
loop_
_entity.id
_entity.type
_entity.pdbx_description
1 polymer ?
#
loop_
_entity_poly.entity_id
_entity_poly.type
_entity_poly.pdbx_seq_one_letter_code
_entity_poly.pdbx_strand_id
1 'polypeptide(L)'
;AALAAENQCLANPSSVTSLPTSANQEDHVSMATYGARRLGDMVRNAAVMVGIEAMAAAQGMEFDRAIKSSALIEDQFTAIRQRVAYLEQDRYLATDIEAMREWAQQSAWPTALTQCLPSFA
;
A
#
# COMPACT_ATOMS: atom_id res chain seq x y z
N ALA A 1 -2.93 0.15 -11.97
CA ALA A 1 -3.02 1.29 -12.92
C ALA A 1 -4.04 2.34 -12.49
N ALA A 2 -5.34 2.03 -12.44
CA ALA A 2 -6.38 3.01 -12.06
C ALA A 2 -6.12 3.68 -10.70
N LEU A 3 -5.79 2.90 -9.67
CA LEU A 3 -5.46 3.42 -8.33
C LEU A 3 -4.22 4.32 -8.30
N ALA A 4 -3.25 4.08 -9.20
CA ALA A 4 -2.08 4.96 -9.34
C ALA A 4 -2.48 6.31 -9.93
N ALA A 5 -3.34 6.31 -10.96
CA ALA A 5 -3.86 7.54 -11.55
C ALA A 5 -4.73 8.32 -10.55
N GLU A 6 -5.55 7.65 -9.75
CA GLU A 6 -6.31 8.28 -8.67
C GLU A 6 -5.38 8.93 -7.64
N ASN A 7 -4.34 8.22 -7.20
CA ASN A 7 -3.33 8.79 -6.29
C ASN A 7 -2.59 9.98 -6.92
N GLN A 8 -2.35 9.97 -8.23
CA GLN A 8 -1.77 11.10 -8.94
C GLN A 8 -2.69 12.34 -8.88
N CYS A 9 -4.00 12.16 -9.08
CA CYS A 9 -4.97 13.25 -8.91
C CYS A 9 -5.02 13.77 -7.47
N LEU A 10 -4.95 12.87 -6.48
CA LEU A 10 -4.94 13.22 -5.05
C LEU A 10 -3.63 13.85 -4.58
N ALA A 11 -2.54 13.72 -5.34
CA ALA A 11 -1.20 14.15 -4.94
C ALA A 11 -1.00 15.68 -4.94
N ASN A 12 -1.93 16.46 -5.51
CA ASN A 12 -1.84 17.92 -5.51
C ASN A 12 -1.68 18.46 -4.06
N PRO A 13 -0.64 19.27 -3.77
CA PRO A 13 -0.39 19.74 -2.41
C PRO A 13 -1.54 20.61 -1.91
N SER A 14 -2.14 20.26 -0.78
CA SER A 14 -3.20 21.08 -0.17
C SER A 14 -2.66 22.37 0.44
N SER A 15 -1.40 22.38 0.86
CA SER A 15 -0.77 23.48 1.59
C SER A 15 -0.48 24.73 0.75
N VAL A 16 -0.61 24.65 -0.58
CA VAL A 16 -0.40 25.81 -1.47
C VAL A 16 -1.68 26.64 -1.66
N THR A 17 -2.79 26.19 -1.07
CA THR A 17 -4.06 26.93 -1.08
C THR A 17 -4.28 27.59 0.27
N SER A 18 -4.65 28.88 0.26
CA SER A 18 -5.10 29.62 1.44
C SER A 18 -6.35 30.40 1.08
N LEU A 19 -7.35 30.38 1.96
CA LEU A 19 -8.56 31.19 1.85
C LEU A 19 -8.71 31.97 3.16
N PRO A 20 -8.66 33.32 3.12
CA PRO A 20 -8.70 34.12 4.33
C PRO A 20 -10.06 33.98 5.03
N THR A 21 -10.02 33.86 6.35
CA THR A 21 -11.20 33.70 7.21
C THR A 21 -11.26 34.84 8.23
N SER A 22 -12.38 34.92 8.97
CA SER A 22 -12.53 35.84 10.11
C SER A 22 -12.27 37.32 9.74
N ALA A 23 -12.92 37.82 8.68
CA ALA A 23 -12.74 39.19 8.18
C ALA A 23 -11.26 39.57 7.95
N ASN A 24 -10.48 38.62 7.41
CA ASN A 24 -9.05 38.75 7.13
C ASN A 24 -8.16 38.84 8.38
N GLN A 25 -8.64 38.39 9.55
CA GLN A 25 -7.76 38.15 10.70
C GLN A 25 -6.94 36.86 10.53
N GLU A 26 -7.57 35.84 9.96
CA GLU A 26 -6.90 34.60 9.57
C GLU A 26 -6.61 34.70 8.07
N ASP A 27 -5.68 35.57 7.70
CA ASP A 27 -5.35 35.88 6.30
C ASP A 27 -4.49 34.81 5.61
N HIS A 28 -3.92 33.88 6.38
CA HIS A 28 -3.19 32.72 5.88
C HIS A 28 -3.51 31.44 6.67
N VAL A 29 -3.94 30.39 5.98
CA VAL A 29 -4.29 29.09 6.58
C VAL A 29 -3.61 27.92 5.85
N SER A 30 -3.44 26.79 6.54
CA SER A 30 -2.59 25.67 6.08
C SER A 30 -3.30 24.60 5.24
N MET A 31 -4.63 24.54 5.31
CA MET A 31 -5.44 23.43 4.76
C MET A 31 -4.98 22.04 5.24
N ALA A 32 -4.34 21.96 6.42
CA ALA A 32 -3.69 20.73 6.92
C ALA A 32 -4.66 19.56 7.11
N THR A 33 -5.90 19.80 7.54
CA THR A 33 -6.89 18.75 7.78
C THR A 33 -7.19 17.93 6.52
N TYR A 34 -7.42 18.60 5.38
CA TYR A 34 -7.60 17.90 4.11
C TYR A 34 -6.30 17.22 3.66
N GLY A 35 -5.17 17.91 3.84
CA GLY A 35 -3.84 17.39 3.54
C GLY A 35 -3.51 16.07 4.24
N ALA A 36 -3.91 15.92 5.50
CA ALA A 36 -3.77 14.68 6.26
C ALA A 36 -4.80 13.63 5.86
N ARG A 37 -6.09 14.02 5.76
CA ARG A 37 -7.19 13.09 5.48
C ARG A 37 -7.01 12.32 4.17
N ARG A 38 -6.58 13.00 3.09
CA ARG A 38 -6.37 12.36 1.78
C ARG A 38 -5.33 11.24 1.81
N LEU A 39 -4.38 11.27 2.75
CA LEU A 39 -3.33 10.25 2.84
C LEU A 39 -3.91 8.88 3.21
N GLY A 40 -5.02 8.82 3.95
CA GLY A 40 -5.69 7.56 4.26
C GLY A 40 -6.15 6.83 3.01
N ASP A 41 -6.77 7.55 2.06
CA ASP A 41 -7.20 7.00 0.78
C ASP A 41 -5.98 6.59 -0.07
N MET A 42 -4.97 7.46 -0.14
CA MET A 42 -3.77 7.20 -0.92
C MET A 42 -3.00 5.96 -0.44
N VAL A 43 -2.89 5.77 0.88
CA VAL A 43 -2.25 4.59 1.48
C VAL A 43 -3.07 3.33 1.23
N ARG A 44 -4.41 3.38 1.28
CA ARG A 44 -5.27 2.24 0.90
C ARG A 44 -5.06 1.84 -0.56
N ASN A 45 -5.01 2.82 -1.46
CA ASN A 45 -4.74 2.59 -2.88
C ASN A 45 -3.35 1.97 -3.09
N ALA A 46 -2.33 2.48 -2.39
CA ALA A 46 -0.97 1.94 -2.43
C ALA A 46 -0.90 0.50 -1.91
N ALA A 47 -1.61 0.18 -0.82
CA ALA A 47 -1.66 -1.16 -0.27
C ALA A 47 -2.27 -2.18 -1.25
N VAL A 48 -3.32 -1.80 -2.00
CA VAL A 48 -3.86 -2.66 -3.06
C VAL A 48 -2.81 -2.91 -4.15
N MET A 49 -2.09 -1.88 -4.58
CA MET A 49 -1.07 -2.03 -5.63
C MET A 49 0.08 -2.95 -5.18
N VAL A 50 0.62 -2.72 -3.98
CA VAL A 50 1.68 -3.55 -3.39
C VAL A 50 1.19 -4.99 -3.17
N GLY A 51 -0.05 -5.16 -2.70
CA GLY A 51 -0.65 -6.48 -2.52
C GLY A 51 -0.77 -7.27 -3.83
N ILE A 52 -1.23 -6.62 -4.92
CA ILE A 52 -1.33 -7.23 -6.25
C ILE A 52 0.07 -7.64 -6.75
N GLU A 53 1.06 -6.76 -6.62
CA GLU A 53 2.43 -7.05 -7.01
C GLU A 53 3.00 -8.24 -6.24
N ALA A 54 2.76 -8.31 -4.93
CA ALA A 54 3.23 -9.39 -4.08
C ALA A 54 2.60 -10.74 -4.43
N MET A 55 1.28 -10.82 -4.68
CA MET A 55 0.66 -12.09 -5.09
C MET A 55 1.07 -12.52 -6.51
N ALA A 56 1.32 -11.57 -7.41
CA ALA A 56 1.85 -11.87 -8.74
C ALA A 56 3.30 -12.39 -8.65
N ALA A 57 4.13 -11.79 -7.79
CA ALA A 57 5.49 -12.26 -7.54
C ALA A 57 5.49 -13.67 -6.92
N ALA A 58 4.60 -13.94 -5.95
CA ALA A 58 4.44 -15.27 -5.36
C ALA A 58 4.07 -16.32 -6.41
N GLN A 59 3.14 -15.98 -7.32
CA GLN A 59 2.79 -16.82 -8.46
C GLN A 59 4.00 -17.06 -9.39
N GLY A 60 4.75 -16.01 -9.70
CA GLY A 60 5.96 -16.10 -10.53
C GLY A 60 7.03 -17.00 -9.92
N MET A 61 7.23 -16.94 -8.60
CA MET A 61 8.14 -17.84 -7.87
C MET A 61 7.69 -19.31 -7.94
N GLU A 62 6.40 -19.60 -8.12
CA GLU A 62 5.92 -20.98 -8.32
C GLU A 62 6.13 -21.53 -9.72
N PHE A 63 6.28 -20.68 -10.73
CA PHE A 63 6.60 -21.14 -12.08
C PHE A 63 8.01 -21.72 -12.18
N ASP A 64 8.92 -21.34 -11.28
CA ASP A 64 10.24 -21.97 -11.14
C ASP A 64 10.63 -22.15 -9.66
N ARG A 65 10.28 -23.31 -9.11
CA ARG A 65 10.63 -23.72 -7.74
C ARG A 65 11.99 -24.40 -7.61
N ALA A 66 12.74 -24.56 -8.70
CA ALA A 66 14.09 -25.11 -8.63
C ALA A 66 15.05 -24.12 -7.93
N ILE A 67 14.75 -22.82 -8.02
CA ILE A 67 15.49 -21.75 -7.37
C ILE A 67 14.70 -21.26 -6.15
N LYS A 68 15.36 -21.14 -5.00
CA LYS A 68 14.78 -20.54 -3.80
C LYS A 68 15.28 -19.12 -3.62
N SER A 69 14.42 -18.26 -3.08
CA SER A 69 14.80 -16.90 -2.70
C SER A 69 15.47 -16.88 -1.33
N SER A 70 15.79 -15.68 -0.84
CA SER A 70 16.28 -15.50 0.53
C SER A 70 15.24 -15.93 1.57
N ALA A 71 15.68 -16.30 2.77
CA ALA A 71 14.79 -16.76 3.84
C ALA A 71 13.63 -15.79 4.14
N LEU A 72 13.91 -14.48 4.19
CA LEU A 72 12.90 -13.45 4.42
C LEU A 72 11.81 -13.44 3.33
N ILE A 73 12.19 -13.68 2.07
CA ILE A 73 11.24 -13.71 0.95
C ILE A 73 10.45 -15.02 0.95
N GLU A 74 11.06 -16.15 1.29
CA GLU A 74 10.34 -17.44 1.41
C GLU A 74 9.33 -17.42 2.56
N ASP A 75 9.64 -16.74 3.67
CA ASP A 75 8.70 -16.53 4.78
C ASP A 75 7.50 -15.69 4.32
N GLN A 76 7.73 -14.60 3.57
CA GLN A 76 6.64 -13.80 3.01
C GLN A 76 5.85 -14.55 1.94
N PHE A 77 6.51 -15.33 1.08
CA PHE A 77 5.84 -16.21 0.13
C PHE A 77 4.87 -17.16 0.85
N THR A 78 5.31 -17.79 1.95
CA THR A 78 4.47 -18.67 2.77
C THR A 78 3.29 -17.90 3.38
N ALA A 79 3.53 -16.69 3.92
CA ALA A 79 2.49 -15.85 4.49
C ALA A 79 1.43 -15.38 3.45
N ILE A 80 1.86 -15.15 2.21
CA ILE A 80 0.97 -14.84 1.08
C ILE A 80 0.14 -16.06 0.72
N ARG A 81 0.73 -17.25 0.65
CA ARG A 81 0.02 -18.49 0.29
C ARG A 81 -0.98 -18.98 1.34
N GLN A 82 -0.84 -18.53 2.58
CA GLN A 82 -1.87 -18.71 3.61
C GLN A 82 -3.13 -17.87 3.37
N ARG A 83 -3.03 -16.81 2.56
CA ARG A 83 -4.14 -15.88 2.26
C ARG A 83 -4.71 -16.09 0.87
N VAL A 84 -3.84 -16.34 -0.10
CA VAL A 84 -4.20 -16.47 -1.52
C VAL A 84 -3.61 -17.75 -2.09
N ALA A 85 -4.49 -18.65 -2.54
CA ALA A 85 -4.08 -19.90 -3.17
C ALA A 85 -3.36 -19.67 -4.51
N TYR A 86 -2.57 -20.65 -4.95
CA TYR A 86 -2.00 -20.67 -6.30
C TYR A 86 -3.10 -20.51 -7.35
N LEU A 87 -2.84 -19.71 -8.39
CA LEU A 87 -3.79 -19.50 -9.48
C LEU A 87 -3.55 -20.56 -10.57
N GLU A 88 -4.23 -21.69 -10.47
CA GLU A 88 -4.15 -22.76 -11.46
C GLU A 88 -5.02 -22.48 -12.70
N GLN A 89 -6.20 -21.90 -12.46
CA GLN A 89 -7.17 -21.52 -13.48
C GLN A 89 -7.78 -20.18 -13.10
N ASP A 90 -8.36 -19.49 -14.09
CA ASP A 90 -9.03 -18.21 -13.86
C ASP A 90 -10.13 -18.34 -12.79
N ARG A 91 -10.13 -17.38 -11.87
CA ARG A 91 -11.13 -17.26 -10.82
C ARG A 91 -11.40 -15.80 -10.51
N TYR A 92 -12.43 -15.55 -9.71
CA TYR A 92 -12.72 -14.22 -9.22
C TYR A 92 -11.63 -13.75 -8.24
N LEU A 93 -10.86 -12.72 -8.63
CA LEU A 93 -9.69 -12.26 -7.88
C LEU A 93 -9.99 -11.17 -6.84
N ALA A 94 -11.19 -10.59 -6.80
CA ALA A 94 -11.41 -9.44 -5.92
C ALA A 94 -11.23 -9.78 -4.43
N THR A 95 -11.57 -11.00 -4.01
CA THR A 95 -11.32 -11.49 -2.65
C THR A 95 -9.83 -11.65 -2.37
N ASP A 96 -9.06 -12.14 -3.34
CA ASP A 96 -7.61 -12.30 -3.22
C ASP A 96 -6.94 -10.93 -3.13
N ILE A 97 -7.37 -9.97 -3.95
CA ILE A 97 -6.86 -8.59 -3.95
C ILE A 97 -7.15 -7.91 -2.61
N GLU A 98 -8.35 -8.09 -2.04
CA GLU A 98 -8.69 -7.51 -0.74
C GLU A 98 -7.86 -8.13 0.39
N ALA A 99 -7.69 -9.46 0.40
CA ALA A 99 -6.82 -10.14 1.36
C ALA A 99 -5.36 -9.66 1.26
N MET A 100 -4.90 -9.36 0.04
CA MET A 100 -3.56 -8.83 -0.19
C MET A 100 -3.41 -7.35 0.17
N ARG A 101 -4.47 -6.55 0.07
CA ARG A 101 -4.49 -5.19 0.62
C ARG A 101 -4.32 -5.24 2.15
N GLU A 102 -5.05 -6.14 2.82
CA GLU A 102 -4.93 -6.31 4.28
C GLU A 102 -3.54 -6.80 4.68
N TRP A 103 -2.96 -7.75 3.92
CA TRP A 103 -1.57 -8.17 4.11
C TRP A 103 -0.60 -6.98 4.02
N ALA A 104 -0.76 -6.10 3.02
CA ALA A 104 0.10 -4.94 2.85
C ALA A 104 -0.07 -3.89 3.98
N GLN A 105 -1.22 -3.87 4.66
CA GLN A 105 -1.53 -2.94 5.76
C GLN A 105 -1.23 -3.50 7.16
N GLN A 106 -0.74 -4.74 7.27
CA GLN A 106 -0.40 -5.30 8.56
C GLN A 106 0.74 -4.51 9.23
N SER A 107 0.81 -4.57 10.55
CA SER A 107 1.83 -3.87 11.35
C SER A 107 3.05 -4.74 11.69
N ALA A 108 2.95 -6.06 11.49
CA ALA A 108 4.02 -7.01 11.78
C ALA A 108 4.87 -7.25 10.52
N TRP A 109 6.05 -6.61 10.48
CA TRP A 109 7.05 -6.80 9.42
C TRP A 109 8.38 -7.27 9.99
N PRO A 110 9.22 -7.95 9.19
CA PRO A 110 10.57 -8.35 9.61
C PRO A 110 11.38 -7.15 10.11
N THR A 111 12.25 -7.38 11.09
CA THR A 111 13.09 -6.34 11.73
C THR A 111 13.89 -5.52 10.72
N ALA A 112 14.35 -6.16 9.63
CA ALA A 112 15.07 -5.48 8.55
C ALA A 112 14.26 -4.35 7.90
N LEU A 113 12.92 -4.46 7.84
CA LEU A 113 12.04 -3.39 7.36
C LEU A 113 11.72 -2.40 8.47
N THR A 114 11.37 -2.87 9.67
CA THR A 114 10.94 -1.97 10.76
C THR A 114 12.05 -1.02 11.17
N GLN A 115 13.32 -1.45 11.16
CA GLN A 115 14.47 -0.59 11.48
C GLN A 115 14.66 0.60 10.51
N CYS A 116 14.05 0.54 9.32
CA CYS A 116 14.09 1.64 8.36
C CYS A 116 12.97 2.67 8.58
N LEU A 117 11.99 2.39 9.44
CA LEU A 117 10.80 3.23 9.62
C LEU A 117 10.99 4.23 10.79
N PRO A 118 10.67 5.53 10.61
CA PRO A 118 10.87 6.55 11.64
C PRO A 118 10.16 6.28 12.98
N SER A 119 9.06 5.54 12.96
CA SER A 119 8.29 5.20 14.17
C SER A 119 8.89 4.04 14.99
N PHE A 120 9.95 3.41 14.49
CA PHE A 120 10.65 2.28 15.12
C PHE A 120 12.14 2.59 15.38
N ALA A 121 12.55 3.84 15.14
CA ALA A 121 13.88 4.37 15.42
C ALA A 121 14.01 4.90 16.85
#